data_AF-A0A1I6YXL6-F1
#
_entry.id   AF-A0A1I6YXL6-F1
#
_cell.length_a   1.000
_cell.length_b   1.000
_cell.length_c   1.000
_cell.angle_alpha   90.00
_cell.angle_beta   90.00
_cell.angle_gamma   90.00
#
_symmetry.space_group_name_H-M   'P 1'
#
loop_
_entity.id
_entity.type
_entity.pdbx_description
1 polymer ?
#
loop_
_entity_poly.entity_id
_entity_poly.type
_entity_poly.pdbx_seq_one_letter_code
_entity_poly.pdbx_strand_id
1 'polypeptide(L)'
;MVKTLTKLGNSKALIIPAELIKKYGLDEVILEEKAEGILIRSAKDISSFQKAVDDLRLYKTEIYERIESQANEPDTIAYYKNSTNNLSDIDLDIVEE
;
A
#
# COMPACT_ATOMS: atom_id res chain seq x y z
N MET A 1 -5.69 -15.23 21.49
CA MET A 1 -5.99 -16.68 21.42
C MET A 1 -4.67 -17.42 21.26
N VAL A 2 -4.30 -18.29 22.20
CA VAL A 2 -3.06 -19.07 22.09
C VAL A 2 -3.36 -20.33 21.27
N LYS A 3 -2.54 -20.63 20.27
CA LYS A 3 -2.62 -21.84 19.45
C LYS A 3 -1.30 -22.59 19.56
N THR A 4 -1.38 -23.91 19.70
CA THR A 4 -0.21 -24.78 19.81
C THR A 4 0.22 -25.26 18.44
N LEU A 5 1.53 -25.35 18.21
CA LEU A 5 2.07 -26.02 17.02
C LEU A 5 1.74 -27.51 17.08
N THR A 6 1.19 -28.03 15.99
CA THR A 6 0.93 -29.46 15.80
C THR A 6 1.97 -30.06 14.84
N LYS A 7 2.10 -31.39 14.84
CA LYS A 7 2.86 -32.11 13.82
C LYS A 7 1.91 -32.62 12.75
N LEU A 8 2.28 -32.42 11.50
CA LEU A 8 1.57 -32.96 10.34
C LEU A 8 2.60 -33.68 9.47
N GLY A 9 2.61 -35.02 9.58
CA GLY A 9 3.72 -35.84 9.06
C GLY A 9 5.05 -35.47 9.72
N ASN A 10 6.04 -35.13 8.91
CA ASN A 10 7.38 -34.70 9.35
C ASN A 10 7.51 -33.19 9.57
N SER A 11 6.44 -32.42 9.37
CA SER A 11 6.45 -30.96 9.46
C SER A 11 5.70 -30.45 10.69
N LYS A 12 6.07 -29.25 11.17
CA LYS A 12 5.28 -28.50 12.16
C LYS A 12 4.24 -27.65 11.42
N ALA A 13 3.04 -27.56 11.97
CA ALA A 13 1.94 -26.81 11.40
C ALA A 13 1.16 -26.03 12.48
N LEU A 14 0.50 -24.95 12.06
CA LEU A 14 -0.43 -24.18 12.88
C LEU A 14 -1.82 -24.28 12.24
N ILE A 15 -2.84 -24.66 13.02
CA ILE A 15 -4.22 -24.75 12.51
C ILE A 15 -4.92 -23.40 12.71
N ILE A 16 -5.27 -22.77 11.60
CA ILE A 16 -5.99 -21.49 11.57
C ILE A 16 -7.50 -21.77 11.40
N PRO A 17 -8.38 -21.16 12.21
CA PRO A 17 -9.83 -21.24 12.02
C PRO A 17 -10.27 -20.81 10.62
N ALA A 18 -11.21 -21.56 10.03
CA ALA A 18 -11.73 -21.28 8.68
C ALA A 18 -12.33 -19.87 8.54
N GLU A 19 -12.89 -19.32 9.61
CA GLU A 19 -13.40 -17.94 9.64
C GLU A 19 -12.31 -16.90 9.37
N LEU A 20 -11.11 -17.09 9.93
CA LEU A 20 -9.98 -16.19 9.69
C LEU A 20 -9.43 -16.35 8.27
N ILE A 21 -9.37 -17.57 7.75
CA ILE A 21 -8.95 -17.83 6.38
C ILE A 21 -9.85 -17.08 5.40
N LYS A 22 -11.17 -17.16 5.58
CA LYS A 22 -12.16 -16.44 4.75
C LYS A 22 -12.08 -14.93 4.92
N LYS A 23 -11.96 -14.44 6.16
CA LYS A 23 -11.94 -13.00 6.46
C LYS A 23 -10.73 -12.30 5.83
N TYR A 24 -9.56 -12.96 5.83
CA TYR A 24 -8.30 -12.39 5.37
C TYR A 24 -7.79 -12.99 4.05
N GLY A 25 -8.63 -13.75 3.33
CA GLY A 25 -8.28 -14.30 2.01
C GLY A 25 -6.98 -15.13 2.00
N LEU A 26 -6.76 -15.97 3.01
CA LEU A 26 -5.48 -16.69 3.23
C LEU A 26 -5.37 -18.00 2.44
N ASP A 27 -5.90 -18.06 1.21
CA ASP A 27 -5.80 -19.24 0.33
C ASP A 27 -4.37 -19.49 -0.15
N GLU A 28 -3.62 -18.40 -0.32
CA GLU A 28 -2.20 -18.38 -0.66
C GLU A 28 -1.56 -17.29 0.20
N VAL A 29 -0.42 -17.59 0.84
CA VAL A 29 0.14 -16.72 1.89
C VAL A 29 1.62 -16.44 1.69
N ILE A 30 2.03 -15.24 2.10
CA ILE A 30 3.43 -14.85 2.28
C ILE A 30 3.74 -14.89 3.77
N LEU A 31 4.83 -15.55 4.14
CA LEU A 31 5.36 -15.60 5.50
C LEU A 31 6.55 -14.67 5.61
N GLU A 32 6.49 -13.74 6.56
CA GLU A 32 7.57 -12.80 6.85
C GLU A 32 8.00 -12.94 8.32
N GLU A 33 9.30 -13.08 8.54
CA GLU A 33 9.86 -13.09 9.88
C GLU A 33 10.07 -11.64 10.36
N LYS A 34 9.48 -11.33 11.53
CA LYS A 34 9.62 -10.04 12.22
C LYS A 34 10.16 -10.27 13.62
N ALA A 35 10.64 -9.21 14.26
CA ALA A 35 11.16 -9.27 15.63
C ALA A 35 10.12 -9.80 16.64
N GLU A 36 8.84 -9.50 16.42
CA GLU A 36 7.73 -9.96 17.28
C GLU A 36 7.14 -11.34 16.91
N GLY A 37 7.57 -11.95 15.79
CA GLY A 37 7.06 -13.25 15.34
C GLY A 37 6.92 -13.37 13.83
N ILE A 38 6.02 -14.26 13.39
CA ILE A 38 5.78 -14.53 11.96
C ILE A 38 4.52 -13.79 11.53
N LEU A 39 4.66 -12.88 10.57
CA LEU A 39 3.53 -12.26 9.88
C LEU A 39 3.06 -13.18 8.75
N ILE A 40 1.76 -13.49 8.75
CA ILE A 40 1.10 -14.25 7.69
C ILE A 40 0.13 -13.30 6.99
N ARG A 41 0.35 -13.05 5.71
CA ARG A 41 -0.54 -12.20 4.89
C ARG A 41 -0.95 -12.92 3.61
N SER A 42 -2.09 -12.53 3.03
CA SER A 42 -2.50 -13.05 1.73
C SER A 42 -1.48 -12.66 0.66
N ALA A 43 -1.14 -13.60 -0.22
CA ALA A 43 -0.32 -13.36 -1.40
C ALA A 43 -1.09 -12.61 -2.50
N LYS A 44 -2.43 -12.62 -2.42
CA LYS A 44 -3.32 -12.01 -3.43
C LYS A 44 -3.72 -10.59 -3.09
N ASP A 45 -3.53 -10.17 -1.83
CA ASP A 45 -3.86 -8.82 -1.40
C ASP A 45 -2.82 -7.82 -1.91
N ILE A 46 -3.05 -7.35 -3.13
CA ILE A 46 -2.51 -6.07 -3.58
C ILE A 46 -3.33 -5.00 -2.87
N SER A 47 -2.73 -4.32 -1.89
CA SER A 47 -3.39 -3.23 -1.17
C SER A 47 -3.87 -2.17 -2.16
N SER A 48 -4.92 -1.43 -1.80
CA SER A 48 -5.38 -0.28 -2.60
C SER A 48 -4.25 0.70 -2.89
N PHE A 49 -3.37 0.91 -1.92
CA PHE A 49 -2.14 1.70 -2.09
C PHE A 49 -1.19 1.08 -3.12
N GLN A 50 -0.93 -0.22 -3.04
CA GLN A 50 -0.05 -0.90 -3.98
C GLN A 50 -0.62 -0.85 -5.41
N LYS A 51 -1.94 -1.01 -5.57
CA LYS A 51 -2.61 -0.82 -6.87
C LYS A 51 -2.45 0.61 -7.38
N ALA A 52 -2.68 1.61 -6.54
CA ALA A 52 -2.51 3.01 -6.93
C ALA A 52 -1.07 3.33 -7.35
N VAL A 53 -0.08 2.77 -6.64
CA VAL A 53 1.34 2.90 -7.00
C VAL A 53 1.63 2.24 -8.36
N ASP A 54 1.06 1.06 -8.61
CA ASP A 54 1.27 0.36 -9.87
C ASP A 54 0.57 1.05 -11.05
N ASP A 55 -0.63 1.62 -10.83
CA ASP A 55 -1.32 2.46 -11.80
C ASP A 55 -0.50 3.72 -12.12
N LEU A 56 0.03 4.41 -11.10
CA LEU A 56 0.91 5.57 -11.28
C LEU A 56 2.18 5.22 -12.08
N ARG A 57 2.73 4.01 -11.90
CA ARG A 57 3.87 3.53 -12.68
C ARG A 57 3.50 3.24 -14.12
N LEU A 58 2.35 2.61 -14.35
CA LEU A 58 1.86 2.26 -15.68
C LEU A 58 1.60 3.51 -16.52
N TYR A 59 0.93 4.50 -15.94
CA TYR A 59 0.54 5.74 -16.61
C TYR A 59 1.54 6.89 -16.40
N LYS A 60 2.77 6.58 -15.96
CA LYS A 60 3.78 7.58 -15.61
C LYS A 60 3.95 8.63 -16.71
N THR A 61 4.20 8.20 -17.94
CA THR A 61 4.47 9.11 -19.07
C THR A 61 3.30 10.05 -19.32
N GLU A 62 2.08 9.52 -19.42
CA GLU A 62 0.86 10.31 -19.65
C GLU A 62 0.62 11.34 -18.53
N ILE A 63 0.84 10.93 -17.27
CA ILE A 63 0.72 11.84 -16.12
C ILE A 63 1.73 12.98 -16.23
N TYR A 64 2.99 12.70 -16.54
CA TYR A 64 4.01 13.74 -16.67
C TYR A 64 3.73 14.67 -17.86
N GLU A 65 3.30 14.15 -19.01
CA GLU A 65 2.91 14.96 -20.17
C GLU A 65 1.73 15.89 -19.84
N ARG A 66 0.74 15.38 -19.09
CA ARG A 66 -0.39 16.20 -18.63
C ARG A 66 0.06 17.30 -17.67
N ILE A 67 0.93 16.99 -16.71
CA ILE A 67 1.48 17.98 -15.78
C ILE A 67 2.26 19.06 -16.53
N GLU A 68 3.07 18.68 -17.52
CA GLU A 68 3.82 19.62 -18.34
C GLU A 68 2.89 20.52 -19.16
N SER A 69 1.84 19.97 -19.77
CA SER A 69 0.81 20.75 -20.45
C SER A 69 0.17 21.78 -19.51
N GLN A 70 -0.26 21.35 -18.32
CA GLN A 70 -0.92 22.20 -17.33
C GLN A 70 0.02 23.28 -16.77
N ALA A 71 1.31 22.96 -16.58
CA ALA A 71 2.31 23.90 -16.11
C ALA A 71 2.58 25.04 -17.11
N ASN A 72 2.34 24.79 -18.40
CA ASN A 72 2.47 25.79 -19.45
C ASN A 72 1.20 26.63 -19.66
N GLU A 73 0.10 26.31 -18.98
CA GLU A 73 -1.14 27.09 -19.10
C GLU A 73 -0.98 28.48 -18.44
N PRO A 74 -1.37 29.57 -19.12
CA PRO A 74 -1.22 30.93 -18.61
C PRO A 74 -1.88 31.14 -17.25
N ASP A 75 -3.05 30.53 -17.03
CA ASP A 75 -3.82 30.64 -15.78
C ASP A 75 -3.09 29.95 -14.63
N THR A 76 -2.52 28.76 -14.87
CA THR A 76 -1.68 28.03 -13.90
C THR A 76 -0.45 28.86 -13.52
N ILE A 77 0.23 29.44 -14.52
CA ILE A 77 1.39 30.32 -14.29
C ILE A 77 0.99 31.54 -13.47
N ALA A 78 -0.15 32.18 -13.78
CA ALA A 78 -0.64 33.33 -13.05
C ALA A 78 -1.00 32.99 -11.59
N TYR A 79 -1.63 31.84 -11.37
CA TYR A 79 -2.00 31.35 -10.05
C TYR A 79 -0.76 31.17 -9.14
N TYR A 80 0.26 30.45 -9.61
CA TYR A 80 1.46 30.16 -8.82
C TYR A 80 2.49 31.31 -8.77
N LYS A 81 2.35 32.35 -9.60
CA LYS A 81 3.13 33.59 -9.45
C LYS A 81 2.77 34.38 -8.19
N ASN A 82 1.59 34.16 -7.63
CA ASN A 82 1.18 34.79 -6.38
C ASN A 82 1.87 34.10 -5.20
N SER A 83 2.69 34.84 -4.45
CA SER A 83 3.45 34.31 -3.30
C SER A 83 2.58 33.80 -2.14
N THR A 84 1.29 34.14 -2.14
CA THR A 84 0.31 33.59 -1.18
C THR A 84 -0.16 32.18 -1.55
N ASN A 85 -0.04 31.77 -2.82
CA ASN A 85 -0.37 30.43 -3.30
C ASN A 85 0.85 29.51 -3.23
N ASN A 86 1.35 29.30 -2.01
CA ASN A 86 2.50 28.45 -1.74
C ASN A 86 2.09 27.18 -0.96
N LEU A 87 3.06 26.30 -0.69
CA LEU A 87 2.81 24.98 -0.08
C LEU A 87 2.88 25.00 1.46
N SER A 88 2.89 26.17 2.11
CA SER A 88 3.04 26.28 3.57
C SER A 88 1.89 25.67 4.35
N ASP A 89 0.71 25.57 3.73
CA ASP A 89 -0.51 25.05 4.34
C ASP A 89 -0.69 23.54 4.09
N ILE A 90 0.25 22.91 3.40
CA ILE A 90 0.25 21.47 3.18
C ILE A 90 0.94 20.82 4.37
N ASP A 91 0.16 20.07 5.15
CA ASP A 91 0.70 19.21 6.19
C ASP A 91 1.50 18.09 5.51
N LEU A 92 2.82 18.16 5.64
CA LEU A 92 3.76 17.16 5.12
C LEU A 92 4.07 16.09 6.16
N ASP A 93 3.51 16.20 7.37
CA ASP A 93 3.67 15.18 8.39
C ASP A 93 2.80 13.98 7.99
N ILE A 94 3.46 12.94 7.48
CA ILE A 94 2.81 11.63 7.29
C ILE A 94 2.52 11.09 8.69
N VAL A 95 1.27 11.20 9.13
CA VAL A 95 0.82 10.60 10.38
C VAL A 95 0.82 9.08 10.18
N GLU A 96 1.83 8.39 10.72
CA GLU A 96 1.83 6.94 10.86
C GLU A 96 0.79 6.56 11.94
N GLU A 97 -0.40 6.13 11.54
CA GLU A 97 -1.34 5.39 12.41
C GLU A 97 -1.11 3.87 12.33
#